data_AF-A0AAP5JW33-F1
#
_entry.id   AF-A0AAP5JW33-F1
#
_cell.length_a   1.000
_cell.length_b   1.000
_cell.length_c   1.000
_cell.angle_alpha   90.00
_cell.angle_beta   90.00
_cell.angle_gamma   90.00
#
_symmetry.space_group_name_H-M   'P 1'
#
loop_
_entity.id
_entity.type
_entity.pdbx_description
1 polymer ?
#
loop_
_entity_poly.entity_id
_entity_poly.type
_entity_poly.pdbx_seq_one_letter_code
_entity_poly.pdbx_strand_id
1 'polypeptide(L)'
;MNKRNISAGLILIVIALVLLLGKVGVIGWIGSVFWPVLALLLPGIILHLLYFNKILPPGVLVPGGILITYSLLFLITNLFGYQTLQVLWPAFIFGFAVGIYELYYFEPNADKGLFRIAIILALASAALLIVTLLFSLSIYLIVFLLLIAGVALLLWKPKAW
;
A
#
# COMPACT_ATOMS: atom_id res chain seq x y z
N MET A 1 7.98 33.84 -41.81
CA MET A 1 7.70 33.67 -40.36
C MET A 1 8.84 32.87 -39.74
N ASN A 2 9.51 33.43 -38.72
CA ASN A 2 10.76 32.90 -38.20
C ASN A 2 10.52 31.59 -37.41
N LYS A 3 11.15 30.47 -37.82
CA LYS A 3 10.88 29.12 -37.28
C LYS A 3 10.98 29.04 -35.74
N ARG A 4 11.80 29.89 -35.13
CA ARG A 4 12.02 30.01 -33.68
C ARG A 4 10.78 30.44 -32.89
N ASN A 5 9.88 31.20 -33.51
CA ASN A 5 8.67 31.70 -32.85
C ASN A 5 7.55 30.65 -32.86
N ILE A 6 7.52 29.78 -33.89
CA ILE A 6 6.59 28.65 -33.99
C ILE A 6 6.93 27.57 -32.96
N SER A 7 8.22 27.28 -32.76
CA SER A 7 8.66 26.33 -31.74
C SER A 7 8.44 26.84 -30.31
N ALA A 8 8.64 28.14 -30.04
CA ALA A 8 8.33 28.73 -28.75
C ALA A 8 6.81 28.69 -28.44
N GLY A 9 5.96 28.98 -29.44
CA GLY A 9 4.51 28.87 -29.30
C GLY A 9 4.04 27.44 -29.05
N LEU A 10 4.62 26.46 -29.75
CA LEU A 10 4.33 25.03 -29.54
C LEU A 10 4.67 24.58 -28.11
N ILE A 11 5.84 24.99 -27.59
CA ILE A 11 6.27 24.67 -26.22
C ILE A 11 5.29 25.25 -25.19
N LEU A 12 4.85 26.49 -25.36
CA LEU A 12 3.87 27.11 -24.47
C LEU A 12 2.51 26.39 -24.49
N ILE A 13 2.05 25.95 -25.66
CA ILE A 13 0.81 25.17 -25.79
C ILE A 13 0.95 23.83 -25.07
N VAL A 14 2.08 23.13 -25.22
CA VAL A 14 2.34 21.86 -24.52
C VAL A 14 2.37 22.05 -23.01
N ILE A 15 3.05 23.10 -22.52
CA ILE A 15 3.09 23.42 -21.08
C ILE A 15 1.69 23.72 -20.56
N ALA A 16 0.90 24.53 -21.27
CA ALA A 16 -0.49 24.83 -20.89
C ALA A 16 -1.37 23.57 -20.87
N LEU A 17 -1.21 22.66 -21.84
CA LEU A 17 -1.91 21.38 -21.86
C LEU A 17 -1.54 20.51 -20.66
N VAL A 18 -0.24 20.41 -20.33
CA VAL A 18 0.25 19.65 -19.18
C VAL A 18 -0.27 20.23 -17.86
N LEU A 19 -0.28 21.56 -17.72
CA LEU A 19 -0.83 22.23 -16.54
C LEU A 19 -2.34 22.02 -16.41
N LEU A 20 -3.09 22.07 -17.52
CA LEU A 20 -4.52 21.76 -17.54
C LEU A 20 -4.79 20.29 -17.19
N LEU A 21 -4.04 19.34 -17.75
CA LEU A 21 -4.11 17.91 -17.41
C LEU A 21 -3.78 17.65 -15.93
N GLY A 22 -2.86 18.42 -15.36
CA GLY A 22 -2.56 18.41 -13.93
C GLY A 22 -3.75 18.83 -13.08
N LYS A 23 -4.48 19.87 -13.50
CA LYS A 23 -5.70 20.35 -12.82
C LYS A 23 -6.88 19.38 -12.90
N VAL A 24 -6.97 18.59 -13.99
CA VAL A 24 -8.00 17.54 -14.16
C VAL A 24 -7.67 16.29 -13.31
N GLY A 25 -6.51 16.24 -12.66
CA GLY A 25 -6.13 15.15 -11.74
C GLY A 25 -5.59 13.90 -12.43
N VAL A 26 -5.53 13.88 -13.77
CA VAL A 26 -5.00 12.75 -14.57
C VAL A 26 -3.52 12.50 -14.25
N ILE A 27 -2.73 13.58 -14.14
CA ILE A 27 -1.31 13.48 -13.76
C ILE A 27 -1.14 13.00 -12.32
N GLY A 28 -2.03 13.43 -11.41
CA GLY A 28 -2.01 13.00 -10.01
C GLY A 28 -2.32 11.51 -9.87
N TRP A 29 -3.33 11.02 -10.58
CA TRP A 29 -3.73 9.60 -10.58
C TRP A 29 -2.67 8.70 -11.21
N ILE A 30 -2.07 9.12 -12.34
CA ILE A 30 -0.94 8.41 -12.96
C ILE A 30 0.25 8.38 -12.00
N GLY A 31 0.62 9.53 -11.42
CA GLY A 31 1.72 9.61 -10.45
C GLY A 31 1.51 8.69 -9.24
N SER A 32 0.26 8.57 -8.75
CA SER A 32 -0.05 7.78 -7.57
C SER A 32 0.04 6.28 -7.80
N VAL A 33 -0.34 5.79 -8.99
CA VAL A 33 -0.22 4.37 -9.38
C VAL A 33 1.21 4.01 -9.78
N PHE A 34 1.89 4.90 -10.51
CA PHE A 34 3.25 4.63 -11.00
C PHE A 34 4.32 4.76 -9.91
N TRP A 35 4.12 5.59 -8.89
CA TRP A 35 5.11 5.78 -7.82
C TRP A 35 5.46 4.47 -7.10
N PRO A 36 4.51 3.68 -6.56
CA PRO A 36 4.83 2.42 -5.88
C PRO A 36 5.53 1.41 -6.78
N VAL A 37 5.21 1.39 -8.07
CA VAL A 37 5.81 0.46 -9.04
C VAL A 37 7.25 0.88 -9.37
N LEU A 38 7.46 2.13 -9.74
CA LEU A 38 8.77 2.61 -10.17
C LEU A 38 9.74 2.80 -9.00
N ALA A 39 9.25 3.30 -7.86
CA ALA A 39 10.10 3.66 -6.73
C ALA A 39 10.35 2.50 -5.75
N LEU A 40 9.43 1.52 -5.66
CA LEU A 40 9.55 0.41 -4.70
C LEU A 40 9.64 -0.96 -5.39
N LEU A 41 8.72 -1.29 -6.30
CA LEU A 41 8.70 -2.60 -6.95
C LEU A 41 9.95 -2.82 -7.79
N LEU A 42 10.29 -1.84 -8.63
CA LEU A 42 11.43 -1.94 -9.54
C LEU A 42 12.75 -2.17 -8.79
N PRO A 43 13.15 -1.36 -7.78
CA PRO A 43 14.35 -1.66 -7.01
C PRO A 43 14.24 -2.97 -6.24
N GLY A 44 13.07 -3.31 -5.67
CA GLY A 44 12.87 -4.59 -4.98
C GLY A 44 13.11 -5.82 -5.87
N ILE A 45 12.62 -5.77 -7.12
CA ILE A 45 12.87 -6.80 -8.14
C ILE A 45 14.34 -6.80 -8.57
N ILE A 46 14.95 -5.62 -8.78
CA ILE A 46 16.37 -5.53 -9.14
C ILE A 46 17.23 -6.18 -8.06
N LEU A 47 16.98 -5.93 -6.78
CA LEU A 47 17.70 -6.55 -5.67
C LEU A 47 17.58 -8.10 -5.71
N HIS A 48 16.39 -8.62 -5.98
CA HIS A 48 16.18 -10.06 -6.18
C HIS A 48 16.94 -10.60 -7.39
N LEU A 49 16.88 -9.92 -8.54
CA LEU A 49 17.60 -10.32 -9.76
C LEU A 49 19.12 -10.32 -9.54
N LEU A 50 19.66 -9.31 -8.86
CA LEU A 50 21.08 -9.22 -8.54
C LEU A 50 21.52 -10.36 -7.59
N TYR A 51 20.68 -10.73 -6.64
CA TYR A 51 20.92 -11.90 -5.78
C TYR A 51 20.91 -13.20 -6.60
N PHE A 52 19.88 -13.46 -7.41
CA PHE A 52 19.79 -14.70 -8.21
C PHE A 52 20.91 -14.82 -9.27
N ASN A 53 21.40 -13.68 -9.76
CA ASN A 53 22.58 -13.62 -10.62
C ASN A 53 23.91 -13.77 -9.87
N LYS A 54 23.89 -14.04 -8.55
CA LYS A 54 25.05 -14.20 -7.67
C LYS A 54 25.96 -12.97 -7.61
N ILE A 55 25.42 -11.78 -7.88
CA ILE A 55 26.15 -10.51 -7.83
C ILE A 55 26.18 -9.98 -6.39
N LEU A 56 25.10 -10.19 -5.64
CA LEU A 56 24.92 -9.65 -4.29
C LEU A 56 24.70 -10.76 -3.24
N PRO A 57 25.06 -10.52 -1.97
CA PRO A 57 24.88 -11.48 -0.89
C PRO A 57 23.40 -11.67 -0.51
N PRO A 58 23.06 -12.77 0.20
CA PRO A 58 21.68 -13.08 0.61
C PRO A 58 21.02 -11.96 1.43
N GLY A 59 21.80 -11.21 2.23
CA GLY A 59 21.29 -10.10 3.05
C GLY A 59 20.52 -9.02 2.28
N VAL A 60 20.73 -8.92 0.96
CA VAL A 60 20.02 -7.98 0.07
C VAL A 60 18.57 -8.40 -0.21
N LEU A 61 18.20 -9.66 0.02
CA LEU A 61 16.82 -10.12 -0.07
C LEU A 61 15.93 -9.46 0.98
N VAL A 62 16.45 -9.14 2.17
CA VAL A 62 15.67 -8.48 3.22
C VAL A 62 15.09 -7.14 2.75
N PRO A 63 15.90 -6.16 2.30
CA PRO A 63 15.34 -4.92 1.74
C PRO A 63 14.56 -5.17 0.44
N GLY A 64 14.90 -6.19 -0.35
CA GLY A 64 14.15 -6.59 -1.54
C GLY A 64 12.69 -6.97 -1.23
N GLY A 65 12.49 -7.90 -0.29
CA GLY A 65 11.17 -8.36 0.13
C GLY A 65 10.34 -7.28 0.81
N ILE A 66 10.98 -6.42 1.61
CA ILE A 66 10.33 -5.24 2.20
C ILE A 66 9.80 -4.32 1.10
N LEU A 67 10.64 -3.98 0.11
CA LEU A 67 10.27 -3.08 -0.99
C LEU A 67 9.11 -3.64 -1.83
N ILE A 68 9.13 -4.93 -2.15
CA ILE A 68 8.05 -5.59 -2.91
C ILE A 68 6.75 -5.58 -2.10
N THR A 69 6.82 -5.94 -0.82
CA THR A 69 5.64 -5.97 0.06
C THR A 69 5.03 -4.57 0.22
N TYR A 70 5.88 -3.55 0.39
CA TYR A 70 5.40 -2.17 0.53
C TYR A 70 4.86 -1.63 -0.79
N SER A 71 5.44 -2.00 -1.91
CA SER A 71 4.88 -1.65 -3.22
C SER A 71 3.45 -2.18 -3.37
N LEU A 72 3.22 -3.45 -3.04
CA LEU A 72 1.89 -4.07 -3.05
C LEU A 72 0.93 -3.34 -2.10
N LEU A 73 1.37 -3.03 -0.88
CA LEU A 73 0.59 -2.27 0.08
C LEU A 73 0.15 -0.92 -0.49
N PHE A 74 1.10 -0.15 -1.05
CA PHE A 74 0.79 1.17 -1.61
C PHE A 74 -0.08 1.09 -2.86
N LEU A 75 0.06 0.07 -3.69
CA LEU A 75 -0.84 -0.20 -4.81
C LEU A 75 -2.27 -0.45 -4.33
N ILE A 76 -2.45 -1.28 -3.30
CA ILE A 76 -3.75 -1.55 -2.70
C ILE A 76 -4.35 -0.24 -2.16
N THR A 77 -3.57 0.56 -1.42
CA THR A 77 -4.08 1.86 -0.92
C THR A 77 -4.39 2.86 -2.02
N ASN A 78 -3.73 2.79 -3.18
CA ASN A 78 -4.09 3.64 -4.31
C ASN A 78 -5.41 3.21 -4.96
N LEU A 79 -5.72 1.91 -4.97
CA LEU A 79 -6.95 1.37 -5.52
C LEU A 79 -8.17 1.59 -4.61
N PHE A 80 -8.00 1.38 -3.30
CA PHE A 80 -9.09 1.45 -2.32
C PHE A 80 -9.15 2.76 -1.53
N GLY A 81 -8.16 3.64 -1.69
CA GLY A 81 -8.01 4.90 -0.97
C GLY A 81 -6.98 4.81 0.15
N TYR A 82 -6.31 5.93 0.43
CA TYR A 82 -5.28 6.02 1.47
C TYR A 82 -5.85 5.79 2.88
N GLN A 83 -7.16 5.92 3.07
CA GLN A 83 -7.87 5.61 4.30
C GLN A 83 -7.75 4.12 4.66
N THR A 84 -7.62 3.23 3.67
CA THR A 84 -7.43 1.80 3.87
C THR A 84 -6.12 1.50 4.61
N LEU A 85 -5.14 2.42 4.60
CA LEU A 85 -3.90 2.29 5.35
C LEU A 85 -4.13 2.20 6.88
N GLN A 86 -5.23 2.77 7.39
CA GLN A 86 -5.61 2.65 8.80
C GLN A 86 -5.90 1.19 9.21
N VAL A 87 -6.31 0.35 8.25
CA VAL A 87 -6.56 -1.08 8.48
C VAL A 87 -5.33 -1.90 8.09
N LEU A 88 -4.66 -1.53 6.99
CA LEU A 88 -3.56 -2.28 6.39
C LEU A 88 -2.17 -1.97 6.97
N TRP A 89 -2.02 -1.03 7.91
CA TRP A 89 -0.72 -0.72 8.51
C TRP A 89 0.06 -1.93 9.06
N PRO A 90 -0.56 -3.03 9.56
CA PRO A 90 0.21 -4.19 10.01
C PRO A 90 1.00 -4.85 8.87
N ALA A 91 0.65 -4.61 7.62
CA ALA A 91 1.41 -5.06 6.45
C ALA A 91 2.83 -4.48 6.41
N PHE A 92 3.11 -3.36 7.09
CA PHE A 92 4.49 -2.89 7.26
C PHE A 92 5.34 -3.89 8.06
N ILE A 93 4.78 -4.43 9.15
CA ILE A 93 5.42 -5.49 9.94
C ILE A 93 5.55 -6.76 9.10
N PHE A 94 4.54 -7.07 8.28
CA PHE A 94 4.59 -8.19 7.37
C PHE A 94 5.74 -8.08 6.35
N GLY A 95 6.02 -6.88 5.82
CA GLY A 95 7.16 -6.67 4.91
C GLY A 95 8.50 -7.05 5.54
N PHE A 96 8.71 -6.72 6.83
CA PHE A 96 9.89 -7.18 7.56
C PHE A 96 9.92 -8.70 7.74
N ALA A 97 8.77 -9.33 8.05
CA ALA A 97 8.67 -10.79 8.12
C ALA A 97 9.05 -11.45 6.79
N VAL A 98 8.53 -10.93 5.66
CA VAL A 98 8.83 -11.45 4.31
C VAL A 98 10.32 -11.33 4.01
N GLY A 99 10.92 -10.17 4.25
CA GLY A 99 12.36 -9.99 3.99
C GLY A 99 13.24 -10.93 4.82
N ILE A 100 12.94 -11.12 6.10
CA ILE A 100 13.68 -12.07 6.97
C ILE A 100 13.42 -13.52 6.55
N TYR A 101 12.19 -13.84 6.13
CA TYR A 101 11.83 -15.17 5.63
C TYR A 101 12.58 -15.51 4.34
N GLU A 102 12.65 -14.59 3.39
CA GLU A 102 13.41 -14.75 2.15
C GLU A 102 14.90 -14.97 2.45
N LEU A 103 15.48 -14.19 3.36
CA LEU A 103 16.86 -14.40 3.80
C LEU A 103 17.08 -15.83 4.34
N TYR A 104 16.21 -16.30 5.24
CA TYR A 104 16.30 -17.65 5.79
C TYR A 104 16.20 -18.75 4.73
N TYR A 105 15.29 -18.59 3.77
CA TYR A 105 15.04 -19.61 2.74
C TYR A 105 16.18 -19.72 1.73
N PHE A 106 16.77 -18.58 1.37
CA PHE A 106 17.78 -18.49 0.31
C PHE A 106 19.23 -18.55 0.83
N GLU A 107 19.45 -18.46 2.14
CA GLU A 107 20.77 -18.59 2.75
C GLU A 107 21.01 -20.02 3.29
N PRO A 108 21.94 -20.81 2.70
CA PRO A 108 22.13 -22.22 3.06
C PRO A 108 22.51 -22.47 4.54
N ASN A 109 23.13 -21.49 5.19
CA ASN A 109 23.60 -21.57 6.57
C ASN A 109 22.80 -20.67 7.51
N ALA A 110 21.57 -20.32 7.15
CA ALA A 110 20.74 -19.42 7.95
C ALA A 110 20.46 -20.00 9.34
N ASP A 111 20.61 -19.16 10.37
CA ASP A 111 20.23 -19.55 11.72
C ASP A 111 18.73 -19.81 11.79
N LYS A 112 18.35 -20.92 12.43
CA LYS A 112 16.95 -21.29 12.73
C LYS A 112 16.25 -20.21 13.55
N GLY A 113 17.01 -19.36 14.26
CA GLY A 113 16.51 -18.14 14.91
C GLY A 113 15.79 -17.18 13.95
N LEU A 114 16.31 -16.97 12.73
CA LEU A 114 15.71 -16.06 11.75
C LEU A 114 14.30 -16.52 11.34
N PHE A 115 14.13 -17.82 11.12
CA PHE A 115 12.82 -18.39 10.78
C PHE A 115 11.79 -18.16 11.88
N ARG A 116 12.17 -18.35 13.15
CA ARG A 116 11.29 -18.10 14.29
C ARG A 116 10.89 -16.63 14.36
N ILE A 117 11.84 -15.71 14.18
CA ILE A 117 11.59 -14.27 14.18
C ILE A 117 10.63 -13.89 13.03
N ALA A 118 10.86 -14.40 11.82
CA ALA A 118 10.00 -14.15 10.67
C ALA A 118 8.57 -14.62 10.92
N ILE A 119 8.39 -15.84 11.45
CA ILE A 119 7.05 -16.36 11.80
C ILE A 119 6.39 -15.53 12.89
N ILE A 120 7.11 -15.17 13.95
CA ILE A 120 6.55 -14.38 15.04
C ILE A 120 6.08 -13.01 14.52
N LEU A 121 6.88 -12.34 13.69
CA LEU A 121 6.48 -11.08 13.06
C LEU A 121 5.27 -11.26 12.12
N ALA A 122 5.24 -12.34 11.35
CA ALA A 122 4.13 -12.61 10.43
C ALA A 122 2.83 -12.87 11.20
N LEU A 123 2.88 -13.67 12.28
CA LEU A 123 1.74 -13.93 13.15
C LEU A 123 1.29 -12.69 13.91
N ALA A 124 2.23 -11.89 14.42
CA ALA A 124 1.93 -10.63 15.08
C ALA A 124 1.25 -9.65 14.11
N SER A 125 1.77 -9.52 12.89
CA SER A 125 1.16 -8.71 11.83
C SER A 125 -0.25 -9.19 11.49
N ALA A 126 -0.44 -10.51 11.31
CA ALA A 126 -1.75 -11.09 11.02
C ALA A 126 -2.75 -10.86 12.16
N ALA A 127 -2.32 -11.05 13.42
CA ALA A 127 -3.16 -10.78 14.59
C ALA A 127 -3.56 -9.31 14.67
N LEU A 128 -2.61 -8.38 14.46
CA LEU A 128 -2.88 -6.95 14.43
C LEU A 128 -3.83 -6.57 13.29
N LEU A 129 -3.68 -7.19 12.11
CA LEU A 129 -4.58 -6.97 10.98
C LEU A 129 -6.00 -7.46 11.27
N ILE A 130 -6.15 -8.60 11.95
CA ILE A 130 -7.46 -9.07 12.40
C ILE A 130 -8.06 -8.07 13.39
N VAL A 131 -7.27 -7.56 14.34
CA VAL A 131 -7.73 -6.57 15.32
C VAL A 131 -8.17 -5.28 14.63
N THR A 132 -7.38 -4.72 13.72
CA THR A 132 -7.74 -3.48 13.01
C THR A 132 -9.00 -3.66 12.16
N LEU A 133 -9.17 -4.83 11.55
CA LEU A 133 -10.34 -5.16 10.76
C LEU A 133 -11.59 -5.31 11.63
N LEU A 134 -11.48 -5.96 12.79
CA LEU A 134 -12.57 -6.05 13.78
C LEU A 134 -12.99 -4.68 14.32
N PHE A 135 -12.04 -3.79 14.62
CA PHE A 135 -12.33 -2.41 15.05
C PHE A 135 -13.00 -1.59 13.94
N SER A 136 -12.58 -1.78 12.68
CA SER A 136 -13.25 -1.13 11.56
C SER A 136 -14.69 -1.61 11.42
N LEU A 137 -14.94 -2.92 11.52
CA LEU A 137 -16.28 -3.51 11.43
C LEU A 137 -17.18 -3.17 12.62
N SER A 138 -16.63 -3.05 13.83
CA SER A 138 -17.41 -2.80 15.06
C SER A 138 -18.09 -1.43 15.05
N ILE A 139 -17.44 -0.39 14.49
CA ILE A 139 -18.04 0.93 14.33
C ILE A 139 -19.29 0.84 13.44
N TYR A 140 -19.22 0.11 12.32
CA TYR A 140 -20.39 -0.08 11.45
C TYR A 140 -21.51 -0.86 12.13
N LEU A 141 -21.19 -1.88 12.93
CA LEU A 141 -22.19 -2.62 13.71
C LEU A 141 -22.89 -1.74 14.76
N ILE A 142 -22.14 -0.90 15.46
CA ILE A 142 -22.68 0.04 16.46
C ILE A 142 -23.58 1.06 15.77
N VAL A 143 -23.13 1.65 14.65
CA VAL A 143 -23.93 2.61 13.88
C VAL A 143 -25.21 1.95 13.36
N PHE A 144 -25.13 0.74 12.82
CA PHE A 144 -26.28 -0.02 12.33
C PHE A 144 -27.30 -0.32 13.44
N LEU A 145 -26.83 -0.75 14.62
CA LEU A 145 -27.68 -0.95 15.80
C LEU A 145 -28.35 0.36 16.25
N LEU A 146 -27.61 1.46 16.27
CA LEU A 146 -28.16 2.78 16.60
C LEU A 146 -29.22 3.23 15.59
N LEU A 147 -29.00 2.95 14.31
CA LEU A 147 -29.91 3.27 13.22
C LEU A 147 -31.22 2.46 13.37
N ILE A 148 -31.12 1.16 13.65
CA ILE A 148 -32.27 0.31 13.98
C ILE A 148 -32.99 0.82 15.22
N ALA A 149 -32.27 1.13 16.29
CA ALA A 149 -32.86 1.64 17.54
C ALA A 149 -33.59 2.97 17.32
N GLY A 150 -33.01 3.89 16.53
CA GLY A 150 -33.62 5.16 16.15
C GLY A 150 -34.88 4.97 15.31
N VAL A 151 -34.86 4.08 14.31
CA VAL A 151 -36.04 3.73 13.51
C VAL A 151 -37.11 3.06 14.37
N ALA A 152 -36.74 2.16 15.26
CA ALA A 152 -37.65 1.48 16.17
C ALA A 152 -38.36 2.48 17.09
N LEU A 153 -37.64 3.46 17.65
CA LEU A 153 -38.22 4.53 18.47
C LEU A 153 -39.19 5.43 17.69
N LEU A 154 -38.91 5.74 16.42
CA LEU A 154 -39.81 6.53 15.58
C LEU A 154 -41.10 5.79 15.21
N LEU A 155 -41.01 4.47 15.04
CA LEU A 155 -42.17 3.60 14.80
C LEU A 155 -42.94 3.29 16.09
N TRP A 156 -42.27 3.40 17.25
CA TRP A 156 -42.91 3.31 18.56
C TRP A 156 -43.68 4.60 18.85
N LYS A 157 -44.88 4.73 18.29
CA LYS A 157 -45.85 5.72 18.76
C LYS A 157 -46.17 5.40 20.23
N PRO A 158 -45.90 6.31 21.20
CA PRO A 158 -46.53 6.21 22.50
C PRO A 158 -48.04 6.33 22.26
N LYS A 159 -48.84 5.41 22.82
CA LYS A 159 -50.28 5.67 22.97
C LYS A 159 -50.40 6.92 23.86
N ALA A 160 -50.60 8.08 23.24
CA ALA A 160 -51.01 9.29 23.94
C ALA A 160 -52.40 9.02 24.50
N TRP A 161 -52.51 9.01 25.82
CA TRP A 161 -53.76 8.98 26.56
C TRP A 161 -54.13 10.41 26.95
#